data_AF-A0A6I7NWA2-F1
#
_entry.id   AF-A0A6I7NWA2-F1
#
_cell.length_a   1.000
_cell.length_b   1.000
_cell.length_c   1.000
_cell.angle_alpha   90.00
_cell.angle_beta   90.00
_cell.angle_gamma   90.00
#
_symmetry.space_group_name_H-M   'P 1'
#
loop_
_entity.id
_entity.type
_entity.pdbx_description
1 polymer ?
#
loop_
_entity_poly.entity_id
_entity_poly.type
_entity_poly.pdbx_seq_one_letter_code
_entity_poly.pdbx_strand_id
1 'polypeptide(L)'
;MSDQTFSNGEKLSPDQQQQLLFMMLVQQHEQIAMMGMGKIKNPVTDKAERELKSAKYAIDTLVMLEKFTEGNLPNELAAYLRQILTNLRLNYADEKKKDGTAGADEEGK
;
A
#
# COMPACT_ATOMS: atom_id res chain seq x y z
N MET A 1 -0.60 -9.29 45.33
CA MET A 1 -0.34 -9.59 43.90
C MET A 1 -0.52 -8.29 43.16
N SER A 2 0.53 -7.87 42.47
CA SER A 2 0.70 -6.52 41.95
C SER A 2 -0.33 -6.19 40.89
N ASP A 3 -1.29 -5.35 41.26
CA ASP A 3 -2.13 -4.62 40.32
C ASP A 3 -1.23 -3.54 39.68
N GLN A 4 -0.46 -3.96 38.66
CA GLN A 4 0.26 -3.04 37.80
C GLN A 4 -0.76 -2.34 36.92
N THR A 5 -1.36 -1.32 37.53
CA THR A 5 -1.85 -0.14 36.86
C THR A 5 -0.77 0.35 35.90
N PHE A 6 -0.95 0.08 34.60
CA PHE A 6 -0.23 0.79 33.56
C PHE A 6 -0.70 2.24 33.58
N SER A 7 -0.03 3.04 34.42
CA SER A 7 -0.18 4.48 34.54
C SER A 7 0.29 5.17 33.25
N ASN A 8 -0.61 5.99 32.70
CA ASN A 8 -0.40 7.09 31.75
C ASN A 8 0.46 6.88 30.48
N GLY A 9 -0.23 6.66 29.36
CA GLY A 9 0.16 7.18 28.04
C GLY A 9 -1.10 7.77 27.40
N GLU A 10 -1.05 9.00 26.89
CA GLU A 10 -2.23 9.72 26.36
C GLU A 10 -3.07 8.82 25.44
N LYS A 11 -4.33 8.57 25.81
CA LYS A 11 -5.27 7.92 24.90
C LYS A 11 -5.46 8.85 23.70
N LEU A 12 -5.21 8.35 22.49
CA LEU A 12 -5.48 9.09 21.25
C LEU A 12 -6.89 9.65 21.29
N SER A 13 -7.09 10.86 20.78
CA SER A 13 -8.43 11.37 20.56
C SER A 13 -9.16 10.51 19.52
N PRO A 14 -10.51 10.49 19.52
CA PRO A 14 -11.28 9.76 18.51
C PRO A 14 -10.84 10.09 17.07
N ASP A 15 -10.58 11.36 16.79
CA ASP A 15 -10.14 11.82 15.46
C ASP A 15 -8.73 11.31 15.13
N GLN A 16 -7.79 11.37 16.09
CA GLN A 16 -6.44 10.83 15.89
C GLN A 16 -6.46 9.32 15.65
N GLN A 17 -7.35 8.59 16.34
CA GLN A 17 -7.52 7.17 16.13
C GLN A 17 -8.07 6.88 14.72
N GLN A 18 -9.04 7.66 14.24
CA GLN A 18 -9.56 7.52 12.87
C GLN A 18 -8.49 7.82 11.81
N GLN A 19 -7.67 8.86 12.02
CA GLN A 19 -6.56 9.21 11.14
C GLN A 19 -5.52 8.07 11.08
N LEU A 20 -5.16 7.50 12.23
CA LEU A 20 -4.25 6.36 12.32
C LEU A 20 -4.79 5.15 11.54
N LEU A 21 -6.07 4.81 11.73
CA LEU A 21 -6.71 3.70 11.03
C LEU A 21 -6.72 3.91 9.50
N PHE A 22 -6.96 5.14 9.05
CA PHE A 22 -6.87 5.49 7.64
C PHE A 22 -5.45 5.29 7.09
N MET A 23 -4.42 5.78 7.82
CA MET A 23 -3.02 5.56 7.43
C MET A 23 -2.67 4.08 7.34
N MET A 24 -3.10 3.27 8.32
CA MET A 24 -2.86 1.83 8.31
C MET A 24 -3.53 1.14 7.11
N LEU A 25 -4.75 1.54 6.75
CA LEU A 25 -5.44 1.04 5.58
C LEU A 25 -4.70 1.36 4.28
N VAL A 26 -4.17 2.59 4.17
CA VAL A 26 -3.34 3.01 3.02
C VAL A 26 -2.06 2.20 2.95
N GLN A 27 -1.35 2.04 4.09
CA GLN A 27 -0.13 1.24 4.19
C GLN A 27 -0.37 -0.22 3.81
N GLN A 28 -1.47 -0.81 4.25
CA GLN A 28 -1.82 -2.19 3.89
C GLN A 28 -1.91 -2.37 2.36
N HIS A 29 -2.59 -1.46 1.67
CA HIS A 29 -2.71 -1.52 0.21
C HIS A 29 -1.39 -1.19 -0.49
N GLU A 30 -0.58 -0.29 0.06
CA GLU A 30 0.79 -0.05 -0.42
C GLU A 30 1.62 -1.34 -0.38
N GLN A 31 1.58 -2.08 0.73
CA GLN A 31 2.30 -3.35 0.87
C GLN A 31 1.81 -4.41 -0.12
N ILE A 32 0.49 -4.53 -0.30
CA ILE A 32 -0.11 -5.45 -1.29
C ILE A 32 0.39 -5.07 -2.71
N ALA A 33 0.41 -3.78 -3.04
CA ALA A 33 0.89 -3.31 -4.33
C ALA A 33 2.36 -3.63 -4.55
N MET A 34 3.21 -3.32 -3.57
CA MET A 34 4.65 -3.56 -3.62
C MET A 34 4.99 -5.05 -3.70
N MET A 35 4.27 -5.91 -2.98
CA MET A 35 4.39 -7.36 -3.06
C MET A 35 3.96 -7.88 -4.44
N GLY A 36 2.80 -7.44 -4.96
CA GLY A 36 2.33 -7.80 -6.29
C GLY A 36 3.27 -7.35 -7.42
N MET A 37 4.03 -6.27 -7.22
CA MET A 37 5.10 -5.82 -8.12
C MET A 37 6.40 -6.62 -7.97
N GLY A 38 6.48 -7.57 -7.03
CA GLY A 38 7.70 -8.34 -6.71
C GLY A 38 8.79 -7.52 -6.02
N LYS A 39 8.48 -6.31 -5.53
CA LYS A 39 9.42 -5.43 -4.82
C LYS A 39 9.67 -5.88 -3.38
N ILE A 40 8.71 -6.63 -2.82
CA ILE A 40 8.77 -7.19 -1.47
C ILE A 40 8.59 -8.69 -1.62
N LYS A 41 9.43 -9.47 -0.94
CA LYS A 41 9.29 -10.93 -0.88
C LYS A 41 8.04 -11.28 -0.05
N ASN A 42 7.30 -12.29 -0.47
CA ASN A 42 6.24 -12.83 0.37
C ASN A 42 6.89 -13.44 1.64
N PRO A 43 6.55 -12.95 2.86
CA PRO A 43 7.19 -13.41 4.09
C PRO A 43 6.84 -14.85 4.46
N VAL A 44 5.81 -15.44 3.83
CA VAL A 44 5.38 -16.83 4.07
C VAL A 44 6.09 -17.79 3.11
N THR A 45 6.26 -17.42 1.84
CA THR A 45 6.83 -18.32 0.82
C THR A 45 8.30 -18.04 0.51
N ASP A 46 8.86 -16.93 0.99
CA ASP A 46 10.18 -16.36 0.64
C ASP A 46 10.38 -16.17 -0.88
N LYS A 47 9.29 -16.16 -1.65
CA LYS A 47 9.28 -15.94 -3.09
C LYS A 47 8.74 -14.54 -3.40
N ALA A 48 9.40 -13.86 -4.33
CA ALA A 48 8.85 -12.66 -4.95
C ALA A 48 7.85 -13.09 -6.03
N GLU A 49 6.64 -13.45 -5.62
CA GLU A 49 5.56 -13.79 -6.53
C GLU A 49 5.02 -12.50 -7.16
N ARG A 50 5.49 -12.21 -8.37
CA ARG A 50 5.10 -11.03 -9.13
C ARG A 50 3.73 -11.27 -9.76
N GLU A 51 2.71 -10.63 -9.20
CA GLU A 51 1.30 -10.71 -9.62
C GLU A 51 0.79 -9.28 -9.86
N LEU A 52 0.99 -8.77 -11.09
CA LEU A 52 0.66 -7.39 -11.43
C LEU A 52 -0.84 -7.08 -11.36
N LYS A 53 -1.75 -8.08 -11.37
CA LYS A 53 -3.19 -7.81 -11.18
C LYS A 53 -3.49 -7.43 -9.74
N SER A 54 -2.91 -8.10 -8.75
CA SER A 54 -2.98 -7.75 -7.34
C SER A 54 -2.41 -6.36 -7.09
N ALA A 55 -1.29 -6.03 -7.72
CA ALA A 55 -0.73 -4.68 -7.63
C ALA A 55 -1.67 -3.61 -8.18
N LYS A 56 -2.26 -3.87 -9.36
CA LYS A 56 -3.25 -2.97 -9.95
C LYS A 56 -4.49 -2.82 -9.08
N TYR A 57 -5.02 -3.91 -8.55
CA TYR A 57 -6.20 -3.91 -7.67
C TYR A 57 -5.98 -3.02 -6.43
N ALA A 58 -4.81 -3.15 -5.79
CA ALA A 58 -4.48 -2.33 -4.63
C ALA A 58 -4.35 -0.84 -4.99
N ILE A 59 -3.70 -0.51 -6.12
CA ILE A 59 -3.60 0.87 -6.61
C ILE A 59 -4.99 1.43 -6.92
N ASP A 60 -5.82 0.71 -7.66
CA ASP A 60 -7.18 1.15 -8.02
C ASP A 60 -8.04 1.38 -6.75
N THR A 61 -7.85 0.56 -5.71
CA THR A 61 -8.51 0.75 -4.41
C THR A 61 -8.08 2.05 -3.74
N LEU A 62 -6.79 2.37 -3.73
CA LEU A 62 -6.29 3.64 -3.20
C LEU A 62 -6.79 4.85 -4.01
N VAL A 63 -6.91 4.73 -5.33
CA VAL A 63 -7.50 5.77 -6.20
C VAL A 63 -8.97 5.98 -5.89
N MET A 64 -9.71 4.89 -5.68
CA MET A 64 -11.10 4.95 -5.23
C MET A 64 -11.19 5.67 -3.88
N LEU A 65 -10.35 5.31 -2.90
CA LEU A 65 -10.32 5.99 -1.60
C LEU A 65 -10.05 7.49 -1.74
N GLU A 66 -9.07 7.90 -2.55
CA GLU A 66 -8.79 9.33 -2.82
C GLU A 66 -10.05 10.05 -3.32
N LYS A 67 -10.76 9.47 -4.29
CA LYS A 67 -11.97 10.06 -4.87
C LYS A 67 -13.13 10.13 -3.87
N PHE A 68 -13.38 9.07 -3.11
CA PHE A 68 -14.52 9.01 -2.19
C PHE A 68 -14.27 9.80 -0.90
N THR A 69 -13.02 10.16 -0.59
CA THR A 69 -12.65 10.92 0.61
C THR A 69 -12.24 12.37 0.30
N GLU A 70 -12.36 12.81 -0.95
CA GLU A 70 -12.07 14.18 -1.37
C GLU A 70 -12.85 15.20 -0.54
N GLY A 71 -12.16 16.23 -0.03
CA GLY A 71 -12.74 17.25 0.84
C GLY A 71 -12.99 16.82 2.29
N ASN A 72 -12.87 15.51 2.61
CA ASN A 72 -13.12 14.96 3.95
C ASN A 72 -11.82 14.62 4.71
N LEU A 73 -10.67 14.60 4.04
CA LEU A 73 -9.38 14.32 4.67
C LEU A 73 -8.68 15.61 5.15
N PRO A 74 -8.01 15.56 6.33
CA PRO A 74 -6.98 16.54 6.67
C PRO A 74 -5.94 16.66 5.55
N ASN A 75 -5.41 17.86 5.34
CA ASN A 75 -4.45 18.15 4.27
C ASN A 75 -3.24 17.20 4.28
N GLU A 76 -2.73 16.86 5.47
CA GLU A 76 -1.60 15.96 5.66
C GLU A 76 -1.92 14.52 5.21
N LEU A 77 -3.10 14.00 5.55
CA LEU A 77 -3.53 12.67 5.12
C LEU A 77 -3.80 12.61 3.61
N ALA A 78 -4.40 13.66 3.05
CA ALA A 78 -4.60 13.75 1.61
C ALA A 78 -3.25 13.79 0.85
N ALA A 79 -2.27 14.53 1.38
CA ALA A 79 -0.92 14.57 0.83
C ALA A 79 -0.20 13.23 0.95
N TYR A 80 -0.34 12.56 2.09
CA TYR A 80 0.20 11.21 2.31
C TYR A 80 -0.36 10.21 1.27
N LEU A 81 -1.69 10.13 1.11
CA LEU A 81 -2.31 9.25 0.11
C LEU A 81 -1.83 9.54 -1.32
N ARG A 82 -1.75 10.82 -1.71
CA ARG A 82 -1.22 11.24 -3.03
C ARG A 82 0.22 10.82 -3.25
N GLN A 83 1.06 10.93 -2.22
CA GLN A 83 2.46 10.52 -2.30
C GLN A 83 2.57 9.02 -2.53
N ILE A 84 1.82 8.22 -1.78
CA ILE A 84 1.78 6.76 -1.95
C ILE A 84 1.30 6.39 -3.35
N LEU A 85 0.19 6.97 -3.81
CA LEU A 85 -0.34 6.73 -5.17
C LEU A 85 0.67 7.08 -6.27
N THR A 86 1.38 8.19 -6.13
CA THR A 86 2.41 8.62 -7.08
C THR A 86 3.54 7.60 -7.15
N ASN A 87 4.09 7.22 -5.99
CA ASN A 87 5.15 6.22 -5.89
C ASN A 87 4.75 4.87 -6.49
N LEU A 88 3.54 4.39 -6.16
CA LEU A 88 3.05 3.10 -6.66
C LEU A 88 2.83 3.11 -8.17
N ARG A 89 2.28 4.20 -8.73
CA ARG A 89 2.06 4.31 -10.18
C ARG A 89 3.37 4.30 -10.96
N LEU A 90 4.41 4.98 -10.46
CA LEU A 90 5.75 4.96 -11.07
C LEU A 90 6.33 3.55 -11.04
N ASN A 91 6.35 2.91 -9.87
CA ASN A 91 6.84 1.53 -9.73
C ASN A 91 6.06 0.56 -10.61
N TYR A 92 4.73 0.69 -10.68
CA TYR A 92 3.89 -0.18 -11.48
C TYR A 92 4.15 -0.01 -12.97
N ALA A 93 4.33 1.22 -13.45
CA ALA A 93 4.66 1.50 -14.84
C ALA A 93 6.02 0.89 -15.23
N ASP A 94 7.03 1.03 -14.37
CA ASP A 94 8.36 0.47 -14.59
C ASP A 94 8.33 -1.06 -14.61
N GLU A 95 7.62 -1.68 -13.66
CA GLU A 95 7.49 -3.13 -13.64
C GLU A 95 6.65 -3.63 -14.81
N LYS A 96 5.55 -2.97 -15.18
CA LYS A 96 4.73 -3.38 -16.33
C LYS A 96 5.51 -3.36 -17.65
N LYS A 97 6.45 -2.43 -17.83
CA LYS A 97 7.35 -2.41 -19.00
C LYS A 97 8.24 -3.66 -19.07
N LYS A 98 8.77 -4.11 -17.93
CA LYS A 98 9.62 -5.31 -17.87
C LYS A 98 8.86 -6.60 -18.20
N ASP A 99 7.56 -6.64 -17.91
CA ASP A 99 6.70 -7.78 -18.26
C ASP A 99 6.58 -7.96 -19.78
N GLY A 100 6.48 -6.85 -20.51
CA GLY A 100 6.39 -6.88 -21.98
C GLY A 100 7.66 -7.36 -22.68
N THR A 101 8.81 -7.30 -22.00
CA THR A 101 10.11 -7.77 -22.54
C THR A 101 10.43 -9.23 -22.21
N ALA A 102 9.84 -9.83 -21.17
CA ALA A 102 10.13 -11.21 -20.78
C ALA A 102 9.38 -12.27 -21.62
N GLY A 103 8.35 -11.86 -22.37
CA GLY A 103 7.57 -12.76 -23.23
C GLY A 103 8.13 -12.96 -24.66
N ALA A 104 9.26 -12.33 -25.02
CA ALA A 104 9.81 -12.37 -26.38
C ALA A 104 10.99 -13.35 -26.56
N ASP A 105 11.53 -13.92 -25.48
CA ASP A 105 12.78 -14.70 -25.52
C ASP A 105 12.59 -16.22 -25.33
N GLU A 106 11.35 -16.74 -25.19
CA GLU A 106 11.06 -18.18 -24.99
C GLU A 106 10.34 -18.89 -26.16
N GLU A 107 10.39 -18.37 -27.39
CA GLU A 107 9.88 -19.07 -28.59
C GLU A 107 10.98 -19.40 -29.62
N GLY A 108 12.19 -19.70 -29.15
CA GLY A 108 13.31 -20.02 -30.03
C GLY A 108 14.35 -20.95 -29.40
N LYS A 109 13.98 -22.19 -29.09
CA LYS A 109 14.95 -23.30 -29.06
C LYS A 109 14.31 -24.66 -29.34
#